data_AF-A0A959NXW1-F1
#
_entry.id   AF-A0A959NXW1-F1
#
_cell.length_a   1.000
_cell.length_b   1.000
_cell.length_c   1.000
_cell.angle_alpha   90.00
_cell.angle_beta   90.00
_cell.angle_gamma   90.00
#
_symmetry.space_group_name_H-M   'P 1'
#
loop_
_entity.id
_entity.type
_entity.pdbx_description
1 polymer ?
#
loop_
_entity_poly.entity_id
_entity_poly.type
_entity_poly.pdbx_seq_one_letter_code
_entity_poly.pdbx_strand_id
1 'polypeptide(L)'
;DIAIQKRENDIAIATFGRGFYILDDYSVLRLADDKLFEKTSAFLPVKDAKWYIESVGRYGQGSTYFKAPNPEFGAAFTYYIKEVPETLKGIRTKKEKELFKDGKKIPQPSNEELREEKKEIAPYLIFSIMDETNKVIRKLTTPAKKGINREVWDLRYQDLSPFNEKDKFNPSAKPKS
;
A
#
# COMPACT_ATOMS: atom_id res chain seq x y z
N ASP A 1 -27.82 2.64 10.18
CA ASP A 1 -27.58 3.95 10.81
C ASP A 1 -26.17 4.43 10.44
N ILE A 2 -25.97 5.75 10.35
CA ILE A 2 -24.67 6.36 10.02
C ILE A 2 -24.36 7.49 11.00
N ALA A 3 -23.20 7.42 11.63
CA ALA A 3 -22.68 8.45 12.51
C ALA A 3 -21.35 8.98 11.97
N ILE A 4 -21.21 10.30 11.93
CA ILE A 4 -20.00 10.97 11.44
C ILE A 4 -19.28 11.62 12.62
N GLN A 5 -18.04 11.20 12.86
CA GLN A 5 -17.18 11.85 13.83
C GLN A 5 -16.37 12.97 13.16
N LYS A 6 -16.85 14.21 13.30
CA LYS A 6 -16.31 15.37 12.55
C LYS A 6 -14.87 15.74 12.93
N ARG A 7 -14.46 15.52 14.19
CA ARG A 7 -13.10 15.87 14.65
C ARG A 7 -12.04 14.99 14.04
N GLU A 8 -12.33 13.69 13.93
CA GLU A 8 -11.37 12.69 13.48
C GLU A 8 -11.50 12.36 11.99
N ASN A 9 -12.56 12.85 11.35
CA ASN A 9 -13.01 12.48 10.01
C ASN A 9 -13.29 10.98 9.88
N ASP A 10 -13.97 10.37 10.85
CA ASP A 10 -14.30 8.95 10.80
C ASP A 10 -15.81 8.76 10.56
N ILE A 11 -16.17 7.68 9.86
CA ILE A 11 -17.57 7.29 9.62
C ILE A 11 -17.83 5.94 10.27
N ALA A 12 -18.83 5.90 11.16
CA ALA A 12 -19.38 4.69 11.73
C ALA A 12 -20.68 4.32 11.00
N ILE A 13 -20.74 3.11 10.44
CA ILE A 13 -21.90 2.57 9.74
C ILE A 13 -22.41 1.34 10.50
N ALA A 14 -23.66 1.37 10.90
CA ALA A 14 -24.35 0.24 11.51
C ALA A 14 -25.38 -0.36 10.53
N THR A 15 -25.33 -1.68 10.33
CA THR A 15 -26.30 -2.42 9.51
C THR A 15 -27.46 -2.95 10.36
N PHE A 16 -28.59 -3.25 9.72
CA PHE A 16 -29.82 -3.72 10.39
C PHE A 16 -29.71 -5.14 11.00
N GLY A 17 -28.54 -5.78 10.97
CA GLY A 17 -28.33 -7.19 11.33
C GLY A 17 -27.15 -7.45 12.26
N ARG A 18 -26.74 -6.47 13.08
CA ARG A 18 -25.58 -6.51 14.00
C ARG A 18 -24.19 -6.31 13.35
N GLY A 19 -24.12 -5.73 12.16
CA GLY A 19 -22.86 -5.33 11.54
C GLY A 19 -22.47 -3.90 11.91
N PHE A 20 -21.19 -3.67 12.19
CA PHE A 20 -20.63 -2.34 12.41
C PHE A 20 -19.36 -2.19 11.56
N TYR A 21 -19.23 -1.07 10.86
CA TYR A 21 -18.06 -0.75 10.04
C TYR A 21 -17.56 0.65 10.38
N ILE A 22 -16.26 0.77 10.57
CA ILE A 22 -15.58 2.04 10.83
C ILE A 22 -14.70 2.32 9.62
N LEU A 23 -14.94 3.44 8.95
CA LEU A 23 -14.05 3.99 7.94
C LEU A 23 -13.22 5.10 8.59
N ASP A 24 -11.93 4.81 8.79
CA ASP A 24 -10.97 5.77 9.31
C ASP A 24 -10.58 6.77 8.23
N ASP A 25 -10.74 8.05 8.53
CA ASP A 25 -10.41 9.18 7.67
C ASP A 25 -11.07 9.14 6.27
N TYR A 26 -12.34 9.56 6.20
CA TYR A 26 -13.08 9.72 4.93
C TYR A 26 -12.69 10.98 4.14
N SER A 27 -11.68 11.75 4.57
CA SER A 27 -11.24 12.95 3.85
C SER A 27 -10.79 12.63 2.41
N VAL A 28 -10.22 11.44 2.21
CA VAL A 28 -9.84 10.91 0.89
C VAL A 28 -11.01 10.91 -0.08
N LEU A 29 -12.21 10.51 0.39
CA LEU A 29 -13.41 10.47 -0.45
C LEU A 29 -13.94 11.88 -0.78
N ARG A 30 -13.72 12.85 0.10
CA ARG A 30 -14.09 14.25 -0.16
C ARG A 30 -13.19 14.92 -1.19
N LEU A 31 -11.94 14.49 -1.26
CA LEU A 31 -10.92 15.07 -2.14
C LEU A 31 -10.78 14.31 -3.45
N ALA A 32 -11.49 13.20 -3.62
CA ALA A 32 -11.59 12.46 -4.87
C ALA A 32 -12.51 13.19 -5.86
N ASP A 33 -12.10 14.40 -6.27
CA ASP A 33 -12.74 15.19 -7.32
C ASP A 33 -12.00 15.05 -8.65
N ASP A 34 -12.62 15.54 -9.74
CA ASP A 34 -12.03 15.48 -11.09
C ASP A 34 -10.64 16.15 -11.14
N LYS A 35 -10.44 17.21 -10.33
CA LYS A 35 -9.15 17.92 -10.25
C LYS A 35 -8.04 17.05 -9.67
N LEU A 36 -8.34 16.18 -8.71
CA LEU A 36 -7.38 15.19 -8.21
C LEU A 36 -7.00 14.21 -9.32
N PHE A 37 -7.99 13.72 -10.08
CA PHE A 37 -7.77 12.72 -11.14
C PHE A 37 -7.06 13.27 -12.38
N GLU A 38 -7.13 14.58 -12.62
CA GLU A 38 -6.35 15.25 -13.66
C GLU A 38 -4.84 15.23 -13.37
N LYS A 39 -4.44 15.31 -12.10
CA LYS A 39 -3.03 15.33 -11.68
C LYS A 39 -2.34 13.99 -11.94
N THR A 40 -1.06 14.01 -12.28
CA THR A 40 -0.25 12.79 -12.47
C THR A 40 -0.04 12.04 -11.16
N SER A 41 0.28 12.78 -10.10
CA SER A 41 0.37 12.28 -8.73
C SER A 41 -0.03 13.37 -7.74
N ALA A 42 -0.55 12.96 -6.59
CA ALA A 42 -0.90 13.88 -5.52
C ALA A 42 -0.84 13.19 -4.16
N PHE A 43 -0.32 13.90 -3.16
CA PHE A 43 -0.52 13.52 -1.76
C PHE A 43 -1.85 14.07 -1.27
N LEU A 44 -2.58 13.24 -0.54
CA LEU A 44 -3.76 13.65 0.21
C LEU A 44 -3.31 14.17 1.58
N PRO A 45 -4.15 14.95 2.28
CA PRO A 45 -3.85 15.41 3.63
C PRO A 45 -3.44 14.23 4.52
N VAL A 46 -2.32 14.41 5.22
CA VAL A 46 -1.82 13.43 6.18
C VAL A 46 -2.29 13.86 7.55
N LYS A 47 -2.94 12.95 8.28
CA LYS A 47 -3.38 13.19 9.65
C LYS A 47 -2.19 13.10 10.59
N ASP A 48 -2.17 13.94 11.63
CA ASP A 48 -1.16 13.87 12.68
C ASP A 48 -1.15 12.49 13.34
N ALA A 49 0.01 11.85 13.31
CA ALA A 49 0.20 10.54 13.88
C ALA A 49 0.43 10.64 15.39
N LYS A 50 -0.25 9.78 16.15
CA LYS A 50 -0.01 9.67 17.60
C LYS A 50 1.15 8.73 17.84
N TRP A 51 2.13 9.17 18.62
CA TRP A 51 3.19 8.30 19.12
C TRP A 51 2.77 7.70 20.46
N TYR A 52 2.48 6.40 20.47
CA TYR A 52 2.04 5.67 21.66
C TYR A 52 2.58 4.24 21.67
N ILE A 53 2.52 3.58 22.82
CA ILE A 53 2.85 2.16 22.95
C ILE A 53 1.53 1.40 22.94
N GLU A 54 1.37 0.49 21.98
CA GLU A 54 0.19 -0.39 21.94
C GLU A 54 0.17 -1.25 23.20
N SER A 55 -0.95 -1.23 23.92
CA SER A 55 -1.17 -2.09 25.08
C SER A 55 -2.44 -2.88 24.87
N VAL A 56 -2.36 -4.19 25.12
CA VAL A 56 -3.52 -5.09 25.04
C VAL A 56 -4.24 -5.05 26.38
N GLY A 57 -4.99 -3.97 26.62
CA GLY A 57 -5.92 -3.89 27.75
C GLY A 57 -7.25 -4.54 27.38
N ARG A 58 -7.62 -5.66 28.02
CA ARG A 58 -9.00 -6.19 27.96
C ARG A 58 -9.58 -6.24 29.36
N TYR A 59 -10.60 -5.42 29.61
CA TYR A 59 -11.39 -5.50 30.85
C TYR A 59 -12.88 -5.63 30.50
N GLY A 60 -13.56 -6.59 31.14
CA GLY A 60 -15.04 -6.69 31.15
C GLY A 60 -15.74 -6.99 29.82
N GLN A 61 -15.38 -8.07 29.12
CA GLN A 61 -15.89 -8.32 27.76
C GLN A 61 -17.27 -9.02 27.62
N GLY A 62 -17.99 -9.34 28.71
CA GLY A 62 -19.34 -9.93 28.61
C GLY A 62 -19.42 -11.20 27.74
N SER A 63 -20.60 -11.52 27.18
CA SER A 63 -20.86 -12.79 26.47
C SER A 63 -20.81 -12.71 24.93
N THR A 64 -20.76 -11.51 24.33
CA THR A 64 -20.80 -11.33 22.87
C THR A 64 -19.59 -10.52 22.41
N TYR A 65 -18.58 -11.18 21.85
CA TYR A 65 -17.31 -10.55 21.49
C TYR A 65 -17.30 -10.07 20.04
N PHE A 66 -17.18 -8.77 19.83
CA PHE A 66 -16.72 -8.22 18.55
C PHE A 66 -15.22 -7.96 18.65
N LYS A 67 -14.44 -8.49 17.70
CA LYS A 67 -13.01 -8.20 17.55
C LYS A 67 -12.77 -7.75 16.12
N ALA A 68 -12.21 -6.57 15.96
CA ALA A 68 -11.66 -6.08 14.71
C ALA A 68 -10.15 -5.87 14.90
N PRO A 69 -9.34 -5.98 13.82
CA PRO A 69 -7.95 -5.54 13.89
C PRO A 69 -7.90 -4.05 14.24
N ASN A 70 -6.94 -3.66 15.08
CA ASN A 70 -6.64 -2.25 15.29
C ASN A 70 -6.04 -1.65 14.01
N PRO A 71 -6.18 -0.33 13.80
CA PRO A 71 -5.47 0.35 12.74
C PRO A 71 -3.96 0.16 12.90
N GLU A 72 -3.23 0.19 11.79
CA GLU A 72 -1.77 0.05 11.81
C GLU A 72 -1.13 1.19 12.60
N PHE A 73 -0.16 0.86 13.45
CA PHE A 73 0.59 1.83 14.21
C PHE A 73 1.49 2.68 13.30
N GLY A 74 1.29 4.01 13.35
CA GLY A 74 2.19 4.95 12.70
C GLY A 74 1.49 6.14 12.05
N ALA A 75 2.23 6.83 11.18
CA ALA A 75 1.71 7.86 10.30
C ALA A 75 1.21 7.24 9.00
N ALA A 76 -0.12 7.15 8.86
CA ALA A 76 -0.75 6.74 7.63
C ALA A 76 -0.86 7.94 6.67
N PHE A 77 -0.29 7.80 5.48
CA PHE A 77 -0.43 8.79 4.42
C PHE A 77 -1.03 8.15 3.18
N THR A 78 -1.88 8.92 2.50
CA THR A 78 -2.59 8.45 1.31
C THR A 78 -2.09 9.24 0.11
N TYR A 79 -1.86 8.56 -1.01
CA TYR A 79 -1.38 9.18 -2.24
C TYR A 79 -2.14 8.63 -3.45
N TYR A 80 -2.23 9.46 -4.48
CA TYR A 80 -2.83 9.14 -5.76
C TYR A 80 -1.77 9.08 -6.85
N ILE A 81 -1.85 8.06 -7.70
CA ILE A 81 -1.06 7.91 -8.92
C ILE A 81 -1.99 7.60 -10.08
N LYS A 82 -1.96 8.46 -11.10
CA LYS A 82 -2.81 8.33 -12.28
C LYS A 82 -2.44 7.13 -13.13
N GLU A 83 -1.15 6.99 -13.43
CA GLU A 83 -0.63 5.94 -14.30
C GLU A 83 0.70 5.43 -13.79
N VAL A 84 0.90 4.12 -13.94
CA VAL A 84 2.15 3.43 -13.66
C VAL A 84 2.56 2.79 -14.98
N PRO A 85 3.82 2.97 -15.43
CA PRO A 85 4.30 2.33 -16.64
C PRO A 85 4.19 0.81 -16.49
N GLU A 86 3.70 0.15 -17.52
CA GLU A 86 3.60 -1.30 -17.52
C GLU A 86 4.95 -1.94 -17.79
N THR A 87 5.20 -3.04 -17.10
CA THR A 87 6.39 -3.85 -17.37
C THR A 87 6.25 -4.58 -18.71
N LEU A 88 7.36 -4.94 -19.34
CA LEU A 88 7.40 -5.71 -20.59
C LEU A 88 6.58 -7.00 -20.47
N LYS A 89 6.69 -7.68 -19.32
CA LYS A 89 5.86 -8.85 -18.98
C LYS A 89 4.36 -8.53 -18.93
N GLY A 90 4.00 -7.36 -18.38
CA GLY A 90 2.63 -6.86 -18.34
C GLY A 90 2.08 -6.62 -19.75
N ILE A 91 2.86 -5.96 -20.59
CA ILE A 91 2.53 -5.70 -22.00
C ILE A 91 2.30 -7.02 -22.76
N ARG A 92 3.19 -8.00 -22.59
CA ARG A 92 3.03 -9.34 -23.20
C ARG A 92 1.75 -10.01 -22.72
N THR A 93 1.53 -10.08 -21.42
CA THR A 93 0.34 -10.73 -20.83
C THR A 93 -0.96 -10.10 -21.33
N LYS A 94 -1.00 -8.78 -21.54
CA LYS A 94 -2.16 -8.10 -22.12
C LYS A 94 -2.40 -8.48 -23.57
N LYS A 95 -1.35 -8.46 -24.40
CA LYS A 95 -1.42 -8.90 -25.80
C LYS A 95 -1.90 -10.35 -25.89
N GLU A 96 -1.38 -11.24 -25.03
CA GLU A 96 -1.82 -12.64 -24.97
C GLU A 96 -3.29 -12.78 -24.60
N LYS A 97 -3.78 -11.99 -23.63
CA LYS A 97 -5.21 -11.96 -23.27
C LYS A 97 -6.10 -11.48 -24.41
N GLU A 98 -5.66 -10.48 -25.18
CA GLU A 98 -6.38 -10.00 -26.36
C GLU A 98 -6.41 -11.06 -27.46
N LEU A 99 -5.27 -11.66 -27.78
CA LEU A 99 -5.17 -12.75 -28.77
C LEU A 99 -6.00 -13.98 -28.36
N PHE A 100 -6.04 -14.30 -27.07
CA PHE A 100 -6.87 -15.38 -26.53
C PHE A 100 -8.36 -15.12 -26.72
N LYS A 101 -8.82 -13.88 -26.47
CA LYS A 101 -10.22 -13.48 -26.73
C LYS A 101 -10.57 -13.55 -28.21
N ASP A 102 -9.62 -13.16 -29.07
CA ASP A 102 -9.77 -13.21 -30.53
C ASP A 102 -9.65 -14.63 -31.11
N GLY A 103 -9.33 -15.64 -30.29
CA GLY A 103 -9.09 -17.02 -30.74
C GLY A 103 -7.88 -17.18 -31.67
N LYS A 104 -6.97 -16.21 -31.69
CA LYS A 104 -5.76 -16.22 -32.52
C LYS A 104 -4.64 -16.99 -31.83
N LYS A 105 -3.66 -17.46 -32.61
CA LYS A 105 -2.48 -18.17 -32.08
C LYS A 105 -1.67 -17.25 -31.17
N ILE A 106 -1.38 -17.72 -29.96
CA ILE A 106 -0.50 -17.03 -29.01
C ILE A 106 0.96 -17.31 -29.40
N PRO A 107 1.77 -16.28 -29.72
CA PRO A 107 3.18 -16.48 -30.02
C PRO A 107 3.94 -16.87 -28.75
N GLN A 108 4.93 -17.75 -28.90
CA GLN A 108 5.85 -18.12 -27.81
C GLN A 108 6.99 -17.09 -27.75
N PRO A 109 7.31 -16.53 -26.56
CA PRO A 109 8.38 -15.56 -26.43
C PRO A 109 9.77 -16.18 -26.66
N SER A 110 10.70 -15.39 -27.20
CA SER A 110 12.10 -15.78 -27.38
C SER A 110 12.86 -15.80 -26.05
N ASN A 111 13.93 -16.59 -25.96
CA ASN A 111 14.81 -16.62 -24.80
C ASN A 111 15.47 -15.26 -24.51
N GLU A 112 15.68 -14.44 -25.54
CA GLU A 112 16.22 -13.08 -25.39
C GLU A 112 15.20 -12.15 -24.74
N GLU A 113 13.95 -12.16 -25.22
CA GLU A 113 12.83 -11.39 -24.65
C GLU A 113 12.62 -11.75 -23.17
N LEU A 114 12.64 -13.04 -22.83
CA LEU A 114 12.52 -13.50 -21.44
C LEU A 114 13.69 -13.07 -20.54
N ARG A 115 14.89 -12.89 -21.12
CA ARG A 115 16.05 -12.37 -20.39
C ARG A 115 15.91 -10.88 -20.13
N GLU A 116 15.40 -10.14 -21.11
CA GLU A 116 15.12 -8.70 -20.95
C GLU A 116 14.00 -8.46 -19.95
N GLU A 117 12.91 -9.25 -20.01
CA GLU A 117 11.82 -9.21 -19.00
C GLU A 117 12.34 -9.44 -17.58
N LYS A 118 13.31 -10.35 -17.40
CA LYS A 118 13.90 -10.64 -16.07
C LYS A 118 14.84 -9.55 -15.57
N LYS A 119 15.48 -8.81 -16.49
CA LYS A 119 16.41 -7.72 -16.15
C LYS A 119 15.68 -6.40 -15.89
N GLU A 120 14.45 -6.28 -16.36
CA GLU A 120 13.63 -5.09 -16.15
C GLU A 120 13.38 -4.83 -14.66
N ILE A 121 13.68 -3.62 -14.22
CA ILE A 121 13.39 -3.17 -12.86
C ILE A 121 11.93 -2.73 -12.82
N ALA A 122 11.13 -3.39 -12.00
CA ALA A 122 9.73 -3.02 -11.81
C ALA A 122 9.61 -1.58 -11.28
N PRO A 123 8.60 -0.81 -11.70
CA PRO A 123 8.42 0.56 -11.23
C PRO A 123 8.15 0.56 -9.71
N TYR A 124 8.88 1.41 -9.01
CA TYR A 124 8.77 1.58 -7.56
C TYR A 124 8.78 3.07 -7.20
N LEU A 125 8.29 3.35 -6.00
CA LEU A 125 8.22 4.68 -5.43
C LEU A 125 9.13 4.74 -4.20
N ILE A 126 9.82 5.87 -4.04
CA ILE A 126 10.59 6.16 -2.84
C ILE A 126 9.92 7.33 -2.12
N PHE A 127 9.42 7.08 -0.92
CA PHE A 127 8.95 8.13 -0.01
C PHE A 127 10.11 8.56 0.89
N SER A 128 10.48 9.84 0.82
CA SER A 128 11.48 10.41 1.71
C SER A 128 10.78 11.16 2.84
N ILE A 129 10.93 10.65 4.07
CA ILE A 129 10.42 11.27 5.29
C ILE A 129 11.51 12.19 5.82
N MET A 130 11.17 13.45 6.03
CA MET A 130 12.08 14.49 6.45
C MET A 130 11.66 15.07 7.80
N ASP A 131 12.66 15.52 8.57
CA ASP A 131 12.46 16.29 9.79
C ASP A 131 12.21 17.79 9.47
N GLU A 132 11.89 18.59 10.48
CA GLU A 132 11.68 20.05 10.37
C GLU A 132 12.88 20.79 9.77
N THR A 133 14.08 20.22 9.90
CA THR A 133 15.33 20.73 9.33
C THR A 133 15.59 20.27 7.87
N ASN A 134 14.60 19.68 7.19
CA ASN A 134 14.69 19.06 5.86
C ASN A 134 15.70 17.90 5.76
N LYS A 135 16.10 17.33 6.89
CA LYS A 135 16.97 16.16 6.92
C LYS A 135 16.15 14.89 6.68
N VAL A 136 16.55 14.06 5.72
CA VAL A 136 15.90 12.77 5.47
C VAL A 136 16.19 11.82 6.63
N ILE A 137 15.14 11.43 7.37
CA ILE A 137 15.22 10.52 8.51
C ILE A 137 14.88 9.09 8.13
N ARG A 138 14.05 8.89 7.09
CA ARG A 138 13.70 7.57 6.57
C ARG A 138 13.33 7.60 5.10
N LYS A 139 13.63 6.52 4.41
CA LYS A 139 13.14 6.23 3.06
C LYS A 139 12.30 4.97 3.07
N LEU A 140 11.10 5.03 2.49
CA LEU A 140 10.23 3.87 2.28
C LEU A 140 10.17 3.57 0.79
N THR A 141 10.45 2.31 0.43
CA THR A 141 10.35 1.85 -0.96
C THR A 141 9.10 1.01 -1.10
N THR A 142 8.22 1.37 -2.04
CA THR A 142 6.97 0.66 -2.30
C THR A 142 6.82 0.36 -3.79
N PRO A 143 6.16 -0.75 -4.17
CA PRO A 143 5.86 -1.00 -5.57
C PRO A 143 4.88 0.05 -6.10
N ALA A 144 5.09 0.54 -7.32
CA ALA A 144 4.20 1.53 -7.91
C ALA A 144 2.85 0.89 -8.25
N LYS A 145 1.77 1.43 -7.66
CA LYS A 145 0.39 1.01 -7.93
C LYS A 145 -0.44 2.19 -8.44
N LYS A 146 -1.21 1.94 -9.51
CA LYS A 146 -2.17 2.91 -10.03
C LYS A 146 -3.34 3.09 -9.05
N GLY A 147 -3.84 4.30 -8.92
CA GLY A 147 -4.99 4.66 -8.09
C GLY A 147 -4.60 5.31 -6.77
N ILE A 148 -5.54 5.29 -5.83
CA ILE A 148 -5.35 5.78 -4.46
C ILE A 148 -4.80 4.64 -3.62
N ASN A 149 -3.65 4.87 -3.00
CA ASN A 149 -2.98 3.91 -2.12
C ASN A 149 -2.69 4.57 -0.77
N ARG A 150 -2.65 3.76 0.28
CA ARG A 150 -2.31 4.17 1.64
C ARG A 150 -1.12 3.36 2.11
N GLU A 151 -0.15 4.04 2.72
CA GLU A 151 1.03 3.44 3.32
C GLU A 151 1.20 3.99 4.73
N VAL A 152 1.85 3.22 5.60
CA VAL A 152 2.01 3.56 7.01
C VAL A 152 3.48 3.58 7.39
N TRP A 153 3.92 4.70 7.95
CA TRP A 153 5.25 4.85 8.54
C TRP A 153 5.20 4.60 10.04
N ASP A 154 5.96 3.62 10.53
CA ASP A 154 6.08 3.19 11.93
C ASP A 154 6.69 4.23 12.92
N LEU A 155 6.93 5.48 12.48
CA LEU A 155 7.55 6.56 13.27
C LEU A 155 9.00 6.30 13.71
N ARG A 156 9.69 5.33 13.10
CA ARG A 156 11.10 5.04 13.41
C ARG A 156 12.02 5.62 12.37
N TYR A 157 13.20 6.05 12.81
CA TYR A 157 14.32 6.42 11.94
C TYR A 157 14.73 5.24 11.06
N GLN A 158 15.43 5.54 9.97
CA GLN A 158 16.10 4.52 9.18
C GLN A 158 17.09 3.75 10.05
N ASP A 159 17.02 2.44 9.99
CA ASP A 159 17.99 1.58 10.66
C ASP A 159 19.40 1.93 10.16
N LEU A 160 20.34 2.11 11.08
CA LEU A 160 21.75 2.35 10.77
C LEU A 160 22.44 1.06 10.28
N SER A 161 21.78 -0.08 10.43
CA SER A 161 22.24 -1.34 9.88
C SER A 161 22.32 -1.24 8.35
N PRO A 162 23.47 -1.55 7.75
CA PRO A 162 23.57 -1.62 6.29
C PRO A 162 22.55 -2.63 5.78
N PHE A 163 21.95 -2.33 4.62
CA PHE A 163 21.04 -3.24 3.92
C PHE A 163 21.71 -4.60 3.78
N ASN A 164 21.27 -5.55 4.59
CA ASN A 164 21.75 -6.92 4.53
C ASN A 164 21.01 -7.60 3.38
N GLU A 165 21.71 -7.77 2.27
CA GLU A 165 21.34 -8.61 1.12
C GLU A 165 21.33 -10.11 1.56
N LYS A 166 20.60 -10.43 2.62
CA LYS A 166 20.57 -11.75 3.27
C LYS A 166 19.65 -12.76 2.58
N ASP A 167 19.08 -12.38 1.44
CA ASP A 167 18.49 -13.31 0.46
C ASP A 167 19.49 -13.73 -0.63
N LYS A 168 20.78 -13.83 -0.30
CA LYS A 168 21.73 -14.57 -1.14
C LYS A 168 21.46 -16.06 -0.98
N PHE A 169 21.13 -16.70 -2.10
CA PHE A 169 21.11 -18.15 -2.28
C PHE A 169 22.31 -18.78 -1.53
N ASN A 170 22.01 -19.59 -0.51
CA ASN A 170 23.01 -20.32 0.24
C ASN A 170 23.10 -21.77 -0.30
N PRO A 171 24.11 -22.11 -1.11
CA PRO A 171 24.24 -23.45 -1.70
C PRO A 171 24.51 -24.56 -0.66
N SER A 172 24.76 -24.22 0.60
CA SER A 172 24.94 -25.19 1.70
C SER A 172 23.78 -25.24 2.69
N ALA A 173 22.69 -24.48 2.46
CA ALA A 173 21.51 -24.57 3.30
C ALA A 173 20.83 -25.94 3.15
N LYS A 174 20.72 -26.70 4.23
CA LYS A 174 19.97 -27.95 4.24
C LYS A 174 18.49 -27.67 3.94
N PRO A 175 17.82 -28.50 3.11
CA PRO A 175 16.39 -28.35 2.88
C PRO A 175 15.65 -28.41 4.22
N LYS A 176 14.73 -27.47 4.45
CA LYS A 176 13.84 -27.54 5.61
C LYS A 176 13.03 -28.84 5.49
N SER A 177 13.15 -29.69 6.51
CA SER A 177 12.40 -30.95 6.66
C SER A 177 10.91 -30.70 6.79
#